data_AF-B8GLU0-F1
#
_entry.id   AF-B8GLU0-F1
#
_cell.length_a   1.000
_cell.length_b   1.000
_cell.length_c   1.000
_cell.angle_alpha   90.00
_cell.angle_beta   90.00
_cell.angle_gamma   90.00
#
_symmetry.space_group_name_H-M   'P 1'
#
loop_
_entity.id
_entity.type
_entity.pdbx_description
1 polymer ?
#
loop_
_entity_poly.entity_id
_entity_poly.type
_entity_poly.pdbx_seq_one_letter_code
_entity_poly.pdbx_strand_id
1 'polypeptide(L)'
;MSDQKTDTMESAPRGRVQLVTYPWLSVLGGLLLISYLLLMTEPALAGLYPLPAQWHGVEVKYAALGLFLVLLMFDLRRYHRQHQRQKTDVKALREQVNALWQDKKQLQLKAHTYSGHADKLKLFISDKLLEYIEYDEKFLHFKSIAAEVRHNGVISFDKVQTALQRALAESGPEQSGDYRAALDAMRYLWDLLDLSTADNLALHIGNLLCECEEHYCQRLLNSDGPAPLPYEPAYPPRQAAWRALALVSPEALPPLIEGEDYRIEEGRWYVHLAPVSVLLGKENHLVLLLENLLKNAQFFSGKRGYRSPFAPIALTLVEEQGQAVLRIYNRGPHISDEDRPNLFQLGFTTRRTREHHGRGLGLYFVNEIVKGYEGRIGVRNVHTPETRYAVRVELDDGEIITDLIEVEVVDGQPRCRTADGEFSDARDWTFRAPVLSVEVTPTGSRDTRRIADFAARGKQVRFDPGHPERPAWQLDYQPKRNAHQLVFQPLDVSGVEFEIRLPTAQLRLDGSELGRDEDIDAEVERLDERFRVPGEA
;
A
#
# COMPACT_ATOMS: atom_id res chain seq x y z
N MET A 1 2.62 -30.29 13.79
CA MET A 1 1.31 -30.66 14.38
C MET A 1 0.30 -30.57 13.26
N SER A 2 -0.27 -31.61 12.67
CA SER A 2 -0.62 -32.95 13.11
C SER A 2 -0.64 -33.83 11.87
N ASP A 3 0.37 -34.70 11.72
CA ASP A 3 0.39 -35.75 10.71
C ASP A 3 -0.50 -36.89 11.22
N GLN A 4 -1.80 -36.78 10.95
CA GLN A 4 -2.76 -37.82 11.31
C GLN A 4 -3.60 -38.22 10.09
N LYS A 5 -3.45 -39.50 9.75
CA LYS A 5 -4.38 -40.37 9.00
C LYS A 5 -4.40 -40.21 7.48
N THR A 6 -3.33 -40.63 6.84
CA THR A 6 -3.38 -41.32 5.54
C THR A 6 -3.23 -42.83 5.78
N ASP A 7 -4.21 -43.43 6.45
CA ASP A 7 -4.17 -44.87 6.73
C ASP A 7 -5.57 -45.48 6.66
N THR A 8 -6.28 -45.25 5.55
CA THR A 8 -7.51 -46.00 5.21
C THR A 8 -7.75 -45.95 3.70
N MET A 9 -6.85 -46.47 2.88
CA MET A 9 -7.19 -46.63 1.46
C MET A 9 -6.44 -47.78 0.79
N GLU A 10 -6.59 -49.00 1.29
CA GLU A 10 -6.43 -50.19 0.45
C GLU A 10 -7.08 -51.44 1.08
N SER A 11 -8.40 -51.46 1.12
CA SER A 11 -9.11 -52.74 1.06
C SER A 11 -10.19 -52.63 -0.01
N ALA A 12 -9.82 -52.97 -1.25
CA ALA A 12 -10.80 -53.20 -2.31
C ALA A 12 -11.92 -54.11 -1.77
N PRO A 13 -13.20 -53.90 -2.15
CA PRO A 13 -14.32 -54.62 -1.58
C PRO A 13 -14.23 -56.11 -1.94
N ARG A 14 -13.60 -56.91 -1.07
CA ARG A 14 -13.59 -58.37 -1.13
C ARG A 14 -14.88 -58.88 -0.49
N GLY A 15 -15.99 -58.64 -1.16
CA GLY A 15 -17.30 -59.11 -0.72
C GLY A 15 -18.17 -59.42 -1.92
N ARG A 16 -17.83 -60.46 -2.69
CA ARG A 16 -18.81 -61.04 -3.62
C ARG A 16 -19.93 -61.60 -2.75
N VAL A 17 -21.14 -61.07 -2.91
CA VAL A 17 -22.35 -61.62 -2.30
C VAL A 17 -22.38 -63.11 -2.64
N GLN A 18 -22.29 -63.97 -1.63
CA GLN A 18 -22.26 -65.41 -1.88
C GLN A 18 -23.60 -65.84 -2.48
N LEU A 19 -23.54 -66.51 -3.63
CA LEU A 19 -24.71 -67.05 -4.29
C LEU A 19 -25.22 -68.26 -3.50
N VAL A 20 -26.54 -68.32 -3.30
CA VAL A 20 -27.18 -69.46 -2.64
C VAL A 20 -27.11 -70.67 -3.57
N THR A 21 -26.53 -71.78 -3.08
CA THR A 21 -26.36 -73.00 -3.87
C THR A 21 -27.61 -73.86 -3.82
N TYR A 22 -28.02 -74.43 -4.96
CA TYR A 22 -29.20 -75.29 -5.07
C TYR A 22 -28.97 -76.64 -4.35
N PRO A 23 -29.99 -77.23 -3.68
CA PRO A 23 -29.85 -78.43 -2.85
C PRO A 23 -29.83 -79.73 -3.69
N TRP A 24 -28.79 -79.86 -4.53
CA TRP A 24 -28.62 -80.99 -5.43
C TRP A 24 -28.52 -82.34 -4.72
N LEU A 25 -28.01 -82.36 -3.49
CA LEU A 25 -27.84 -83.59 -2.72
C LEU A 25 -29.19 -84.19 -2.33
N SER A 26 -30.13 -83.38 -1.83
CA SER A 26 -31.49 -83.85 -1.60
C SER A 26 -32.20 -84.24 -2.89
N VAL A 27 -32.01 -83.51 -4.01
CA VAL A 27 -32.70 -83.85 -5.26
C VAL A 27 -32.22 -85.19 -5.82
N LEU A 28 -30.89 -85.41 -5.85
CA LEU A 28 -30.30 -86.67 -6.29
C LEU A 28 -30.65 -87.82 -5.34
N GLY A 29 -30.60 -87.58 -4.02
CA GLY A 29 -31.00 -88.57 -3.02
C GLY A 29 -32.48 -88.97 -3.14
N GLY A 30 -33.36 -88.02 -3.46
CA GLY A 30 -34.78 -88.26 -3.68
C GLY A 30 -35.03 -89.07 -4.95
N LEU A 31 -34.34 -88.73 -6.06
CA LEU A 31 -34.41 -89.49 -7.30
C LEU A 31 -33.94 -90.94 -7.12
N LEU A 32 -32.84 -91.15 -6.40
CA LEU A 32 -32.34 -92.48 -6.07
C LEU A 32 -33.33 -93.26 -5.20
N LEU A 33 -33.92 -92.62 -4.19
CA LEU A 33 -34.93 -93.26 -3.35
C LEU A 33 -36.18 -93.64 -4.14
N ILE A 34 -36.67 -92.74 -5.02
CA ILE A 34 -37.84 -93.01 -5.88
C ILE A 34 -37.54 -94.16 -6.83
N SER A 35 -36.37 -94.15 -7.49
CA SER A 35 -35.95 -95.23 -8.38
C SER A 35 -35.85 -96.57 -7.65
N TYR A 36 -35.28 -96.58 -6.44
CA TYR A 36 -35.20 -97.77 -5.60
C TYR A 36 -36.59 -98.29 -5.20
N LEU A 37 -37.50 -97.41 -4.78
CA LEU A 37 -38.86 -97.81 -4.40
C LEU A 37 -39.67 -98.31 -5.61
N LEU A 38 -39.56 -97.66 -6.77
CA LEU A 38 -40.23 -98.07 -8.01
C LEU A 38 -39.79 -99.46 -8.46
N LEU A 39 -38.47 -99.71 -8.47
CA LEU A 39 -37.91 -101.01 -8.83
C LEU A 39 -38.42 -102.13 -7.91
N MET A 40 -38.74 -101.80 -6.65
CA MET A 40 -39.28 -102.74 -5.66
C MET A 40 -40.80 -102.96 -5.78
N THR A 41 -41.56 -102.04 -6.38
CA THR A 41 -43.03 -102.17 -6.54
C THR A 41 -43.46 -102.73 -7.88
N GLU A 42 -42.69 -102.51 -8.95
CA GLU A 42 -43.02 -102.94 -10.31
C GLU A 42 -42.37 -104.30 -10.64
N PRO A 43 -43.15 -105.40 -10.69
CA PRO A 43 -42.60 -106.75 -10.86
C PRO A 43 -41.93 -106.96 -12.23
N ALA A 44 -42.36 -106.21 -13.25
CA ALA A 44 -41.76 -106.27 -14.59
C ALA A 44 -40.31 -105.74 -14.62
N LEU A 45 -40.01 -104.71 -13.83
CA LEU A 45 -38.67 -104.12 -13.75
C LEU A 45 -37.75 -104.92 -12.82
N ALA A 46 -38.28 -105.48 -11.74
CA ALA A 46 -37.53 -106.34 -10.82
C ALA A 46 -36.94 -107.59 -11.52
N GLY A 47 -37.63 -108.12 -12.53
CA GLY A 47 -37.16 -109.26 -13.32
C GLY A 47 -35.97 -108.96 -14.25
N LEU A 48 -35.79 -107.70 -14.65
CA LEU A 48 -34.68 -107.25 -15.51
C LEU A 48 -33.41 -106.91 -14.72
N TYR A 49 -33.56 -106.46 -13.47
CA TYR A 49 -32.45 -106.12 -12.58
C TYR A 49 -32.63 -106.80 -11.21
N PRO A 50 -32.22 -108.07 -11.05
CA PRO A 50 -32.41 -108.80 -9.80
C PRO A 50 -31.51 -108.22 -8.71
N LEU A 51 -32.10 -107.49 -7.78
CA LEU A 51 -31.38 -107.01 -6.59
C LEU A 51 -31.21 -108.15 -5.57
N PRO A 52 -30.12 -108.16 -4.77
CA PRO A 52 -29.91 -109.17 -3.74
C PRO A 52 -31.10 -109.26 -2.76
N ALA A 53 -31.49 -110.48 -2.37
CA ALA A 53 -32.68 -110.71 -1.53
C ALA A 53 -32.69 -109.92 -0.21
N GLN A 54 -31.51 -109.61 0.34
CA GLN A 54 -31.33 -108.82 1.57
C GLN A 54 -31.86 -107.38 1.45
N TRP A 55 -31.96 -106.83 0.24
CA TRP A 55 -32.43 -105.47 -0.02
C TRP A 55 -33.96 -105.38 -0.13
N HIS A 56 -34.67 -106.51 -0.20
CA HIS A 56 -36.13 -106.52 -0.25
C HIS A 56 -36.79 -106.38 1.13
N GLY A 57 -35.99 -106.37 2.21
CA GLY A 57 -36.46 -106.21 3.58
C GLY A 57 -37.11 -104.85 3.85
N VAL A 58 -38.18 -104.86 4.64
CA VAL A 58 -38.94 -103.65 5.01
C VAL A 58 -38.06 -102.65 5.78
N GLU A 59 -37.12 -103.14 6.61
CA GLU A 59 -36.18 -102.30 7.38
C GLU A 59 -35.28 -101.43 6.49
N VAL A 60 -34.83 -101.96 5.34
CA VAL A 60 -33.97 -101.23 4.41
C VAL A 60 -34.73 -100.09 3.73
N LYS A 61 -36.04 -100.25 3.49
CA LYS A 61 -36.90 -99.18 2.93
C LYS A 61 -37.04 -98.01 3.89
N TYR A 62 -37.29 -98.28 5.17
CA TYR A 62 -37.38 -97.22 6.18
C TYR A 62 -36.02 -96.58 6.47
N ALA A 63 -34.91 -97.33 6.43
CA ALA A 63 -33.57 -96.78 6.55
C ALA A 63 -33.22 -95.84 5.37
N ALA A 64 -33.57 -96.22 4.14
CA ALA A 64 -33.37 -95.37 2.96
C ALA A 64 -34.21 -94.09 3.00
N LEU A 65 -35.48 -94.18 3.44
CA LEU A 65 -36.35 -93.02 3.66
C LEU A 65 -35.78 -92.11 4.77
N GLY A 66 -35.31 -92.69 5.88
CA GLY A 66 -34.69 -91.96 6.99
C GLY A 66 -33.43 -91.22 6.56
N LEU A 67 -32.56 -91.88 5.78
CA LEU A 67 -31.35 -91.27 5.21
C LEU A 67 -31.71 -90.09 4.30
N PHE A 68 -32.72 -90.22 3.45
CA PHE A 68 -33.21 -89.13 2.61
C PHE A 68 -33.75 -87.94 3.43
N LEU A 69 -34.52 -88.20 4.49
CA LEU A 69 -35.03 -87.14 5.38
C LEU A 69 -33.90 -86.38 6.08
N VAL A 70 -32.83 -87.07 6.51
CA VAL A 70 -31.64 -86.43 7.08
C VAL A 70 -30.93 -85.55 6.06
N LEU A 71 -30.75 -86.03 4.82
CA LEU A 71 -30.16 -85.25 3.73
C LEU A 71 -30.99 -84.00 3.42
N LEU A 72 -32.31 -84.13 3.37
CA LEU A 72 -33.23 -83.02 3.12
C LEU A 72 -33.20 -81.97 4.24
N MET A 73 -33.15 -82.41 5.50
CA MET A 73 -33.04 -81.50 6.65
C MET A 73 -31.68 -80.78 6.68
N PHE A 74 -30.60 -81.47 6.31
CA PHE A 74 -29.27 -80.87 6.19
C PHE A 74 -29.24 -79.77 5.12
N ASP A 75 -29.79 -80.04 3.94
CA ASP A 75 -29.85 -79.08 2.84
C ASP A 75 -30.75 -77.87 3.17
N LEU A 76 -31.90 -78.06 3.82
CA LEU A 76 -32.75 -76.97 4.30
C LEU A 76 -32.03 -76.07 5.30
N ARG A 77 -31.33 -76.66 6.28
CA ARG A 77 -30.57 -75.89 7.27
C ARG A 77 -29.40 -75.14 6.64
N ARG A 78 -28.73 -75.76 5.66
CA ARG A 78 -27.67 -75.12 4.87
C ARG A 78 -28.22 -73.93 4.07
N TYR A 79 -29.33 -74.11 3.36
CA TYR A 79 -29.99 -73.06 2.58
C TYR A 79 -30.39 -71.87 3.46
N HIS A 80 -31.03 -72.13 4.61
CA HIS A 80 -31.46 -71.07 5.51
C HIS A 80 -30.28 -70.25 6.05
N ARG A 81 -29.17 -70.92 6.42
CA ARG A 81 -27.93 -70.24 6.84
C ARG A 81 -27.31 -69.41 5.73
N GLN A 82 -27.29 -69.92 4.50
CA GLN A 82 -26.74 -69.19 3.34
C GLN A 82 -27.58 -67.94 3.02
N HIS A 83 -28.90 -68.06 3.03
CA HIS A 83 -29.81 -66.94 2.73
C HIS A 83 -29.72 -65.80 3.76
N GLN A 84 -29.56 -66.10 5.05
CA GLN A 84 -29.38 -65.07 6.08
C GLN A 84 -28.04 -64.33 5.93
N ARG A 85 -26.97 -65.04 5.58
CA ARG A 85 -25.66 -64.42 5.27
C ARG A 85 -25.77 -63.50 4.07
N GLN A 86 -26.38 -63.97 2.98
CA GLN A 86 -26.58 -63.17 1.77
C GLN A 86 -27.34 -61.86 2.05
N LYS A 87 -28.42 -61.91 2.85
CA LYS A 87 -29.18 -60.70 3.24
C LYS A 87 -28.32 -59.68 3.99
N THR A 88 -27.45 -60.16 4.88
CA THR A 88 -26.56 -59.30 5.67
C THR A 88 -25.50 -58.66 4.78
N ASP A 89 -24.89 -59.45 3.89
CA ASP A 89 -23.89 -58.97 2.93
C ASP A 89 -24.46 -57.92 1.98
N VAL A 90 -25.67 -58.13 1.46
CA VAL A 90 -26.35 -57.16 0.57
C VAL A 90 -26.64 -55.84 1.29
N LYS A 91 -27.03 -55.90 2.57
CA LYS A 91 -27.29 -54.68 3.36
C LYS A 91 -26.00 -53.90 3.60
N ALA A 92 -24.92 -54.57 4.01
CA ALA A 92 -23.62 -53.95 4.23
C ALA A 92 -23.07 -53.31 2.94
N LEU A 93 -23.21 -54.00 1.80
CA LEU A 93 -22.78 -53.46 0.51
C LEU A 93 -23.57 -52.19 0.14
N ARG A 94 -24.88 -52.15 0.40
CA ARG A 94 -25.71 -50.98 0.12
C ARG A 94 -25.33 -49.77 0.98
N GLU A 95 -24.98 -49.99 2.24
CA GLU A 95 -24.48 -48.94 3.14
C GLU A 95 -23.14 -48.39 2.64
N GLN A 96 -22.21 -49.25 2.22
CA GLN A 96 -20.93 -48.84 1.64
C GLN A 96 -21.09 -48.03 0.35
N VAL A 97 -21.98 -48.46 -0.56
CA VAL A 97 -22.26 -47.72 -1.80
C VAL A 97 -22.83 -46.34 -1.50
N ASN A 98 -23.73 -46.23 -0.53
CA ASN A 98 -24.29 -44.94 -0.12
C ASN A 98 -23.23 -44.01 0.49
N ALA A 99 -22.34 -44.55 1.32
CA ALA A 99 -21.22 -43.78 1.88
C ALA A 99 -20.29 -43.25 0.78
N LEU A 100 -19.87 -44.11 -0.15
CA LEU A 100 -19.06 -43.71 -1.31
C LEU A 100 -19.75 -42.64 -2.17
N TRP A 101 -21.08 -42.72 -2.31
CA TRP A 101 -21.83 -41.74 -3.07
C TRP A 101 -21.89 -40.37 -2.36
N GLN A 102 -22.00 -40.36 -1.03
CA GLN A 102 -21.91 -39.13 -0.24
C GLN A 102 -20.51 -38.50 -0.29
N ASP A 103 -19.47 -39.31 -0.16
CA ASP A 103 -18.08 -38.85 -0.28
C ASP A 103 -17.82 -38.24 -1.66
N LYS A 104 -18.29 -38.90 -2.73
CA LYS A 104 -18.21 -38.36 -4.10
C LYS A 104 -18.92 -37.02 -4.23
N LYS A 105 -20.10 -36.86 -3.62
CA LYS A 105 -20.85 -35.59 -3.66
C LYS A 105 -20.13 -34.47 -2.90
N GLN A 106 -19.53 -34.78 -1.74
CA GLN A 106 -18.73 -33.81 -0.99
C GLN A 106 -17.46 -33.39 -1.76
N LEU A 107 -16.77 -34.36 -2.38
CA LEU A 107 -15.62 -34.09 -3.25
C LEU A 107 -16.00 -33.16 -4.42
N GLN A 108 -17.15 -33.39 -5.06
CA GLN A 108 -17.63 -32.52 -6.13
C GLN A 108 -17.96 -31.10 -5.67
N LEU A 109 -18.59 -30.94 -4.49
CA LEU A 109 -18.87 -29.63 -3.91
C LEU A 109 -17.57 -28.87 -3.56
N LYS A 110 -16.59 -29.57 -2.99
CA LYS A 110 -15.25 -29.00 -2.76
C LYS A 110 -14.59 -28.59 -4.08
N ALA A 111 -14.62 -29.43 -5.11
CA ALA A 111 -14.06 -29.08 -6.42
C ALA A 111 -14.74 -27.85 -7.05
N HIS A 112 -16.06 -27.74 -6.99
CA HIS A 112 -16.80 -26.57 -7.49
C HIS A 112 -16.47 -25.29 -6.71
N THR A 113 -16.34 -25.37 -5.38
CA THR A 113 -15.97 -24.21 -4.56
C THR A 113 -14.55 -23.76 -4.86
N TYR A 114 -13.59 -24.68 -4.99
CA TYR A 114 -12.22 -24.36 -5.40
C TYR A 114 -12.17 -23.77 -6.83
N SER A 115 -12.94 -24.30 -7.78
CA SER A 115 -13.06 -23.71 -9.12
C SER A 115 -13.57 -22.27 -9.06
N GLY A 116 -14.62 -22.01 -8.28
CA GLY A 116 -15.15 -20.65 -8.14
C GLY A 116 -14.18 -19.67 -7.47
N HIS A 117 -13.33 -20.13 -6.55
CA HIS A 117 -12.26 -19.30 -5.97
C HIS A 117 -11.15 -19.03 -7.00
N ALA A 118 -10.76 -20.03 -7.78
CA ALA A 118 -9.80 -19.86 -8.87
C ALA A 118 -10.31 -18.91 -9.96
N ASP A 119 -11.61 -18.96 -10.31
CA ASP A 119 -12.22 -18.05 -11.27
C ASP A 119 -12.25 -16.60 -10.77
N LYS A 120 -12.56 -16.37 -9.49
CA LYS A 120 -12.47 -15.04 -8.87
C LYS A 120 -11.05 -14.51 -8.86
N LEU A 121 -10.07 -15.36 -8.53
CA LEU A 121 -8.66 -15.00 -8.57
C LEU A 121 -8.22 -14.67 -9.99
N LYS A 122 -8.63 -15.45 -10.98
CA LYS A 122 -8.36 -15.19 -12.39
C LYS A 122 -8.98 -13.87 -12.87
N LEU A 123 -10.21 -13.58 -12.43
CA LEU A 123 -10.87 -12.31 -12.74
C LEU A 123 -10.11 -11.13 -12.12
N PHE A 124 -9.70 -11.25 -10.86
CA PHE A 124 -8.91 -10.24 -10.15
C PHE A 124 -7.53 -10.02 -10.79
N ILE A 125 -6.80 -11.10 -11.11
CA ILE A 125 -5.52 -11.03 -11.82
C ILE A 125 -5.71 -10.41 -13.20
N SER A 126 -6.74 -10.80 -13.94
CA SER A 126 -7.03 -10.22 -15.25
C SER A 126 -7.36 -8.73 -15.17
N ASP A 127 -8.15 -8.31 -14.17
CA ASP A 127 -8.53 -6.92 -13.97
C ASP A 127 -7.32 -6.07 -13.57
N LYS A 128 -6.49 -6.57 -12.64
CA LYS A 128 -5.24 -5.91 -12.25
C LYS A 128 -4.24 -5.85 -13.39
N LEU A 129 -4.07 -6.93 -14.15
CA LEU A 129 -3.20 -6.93 -15.34
C LEU A 129 -3.70 -5.96 -16.40
N LEU A 130 -5.01 -5.88 -16.65
CA LEU A 130 -5.60 -4.89 -17.55
C LEU A 130 -5.32 -3.46 -17.08
N GLU A 131 -5.47 -3.18 -15.78
CA GLU A 131 -5.14 -1.89 -15.18
C GLU A 131 -3.66 -1.52 -15.42
N TYR A 132 -2.74 -2.45 -15.12
CA TYR A 132 -1.30 -2.27 -15.35
C TYR A 132 -0.97 -2.06 -16.83
N ILE A 133 -1.60 -2.82 -17.74
CA ILE A 133 -1.41 -2.68 -19.19
C ILE A 133 -1.94 -1.32 -19.66
N GLU A 134 -3.10 -0.86 -19.19
CA GLU A 134 -3.67 0.44 -19.56
C GLU A 134 -2.78 1.61 -19.09
N TYR A 135 -2.21 1.51 -17.88
CA TYR A 135 -1.26 2.51 -17.37
C TYR A 135 0.03 2.52 -18.18
N ASP A 136 0.55 1.35 -18.54
CA ASP A 136 1.75 1.21 -19.35
C ASP A 136 1.54 1.75 -20.77
N GLU A 137 0.40 1.48 -21.41
CA GLU A 137 0.07 2.05 -22.74
C GLU A 137 0.05 3.59 -22.74
N LYS A 138 -0.53 4.21 -21.70
CA LYS A 138 -0.55 5.69 -21.58
C LYS A 138 0.86 6.26 -21.40
N PHE A 139 1.72 5.56 -20.68
CA PHE A 139 3.11 5.94 -20.49
C PHE A 139 3.93 5.73 -21.76
N LEU A 140 3.80 4.59 -22.43
CA LEU A 140 4.46 4.30 -23.70
C LEU A 140 4.06 5.31 -24.77
N HIS A 141 2.78 5.67 -24.84
CA HIS A 141 2.30 6.71 -25.75
C HIS A 141 2.88 8.09 -25.41
N PHE A 142 2.96 8.44 -24.13
CA PHE A 142 3.63 9.69 -23.69
C PHE A 142 5.12 9.70 -24.06
N LYS A 143 5.83 8.60 -23.80
CA LYS A 143 7.25 8.44 -24.11
C LYS A 143 7.51 8.50 -25.62
N SER A 144 6.65 7.89 -26.43
CA SER A 144 6.71 7.97 -27.89
C SER A 144 6.55 9.42 -28.37
N ILE A 145 5.59 10.16 -27.81
CA ILE A 145 5.41 11.59 -28.12
C ILE A 145 6.67 12.38 -27.73
N ALA A 146 7.18 12.18 -26.51
CA ALA A 146 8.37 12.88 -26.04
C ALA A 146 9.58 12.59 -26.93
N ALA A 147 9.77 11.34 -27.35
CA ALA A 147 10.85 10.94 -28.25
C ALA A 147 10.74 11.59 -29.64
N GLU A 148 9.54 11.63 -30.20
CA GLU A 148 9.29 12.28 -31.50
C GLU A 148 9.49 13.79 -31.42
N VAL A 149 8.94 14.44 -30.38
CA VAL A 149 9.13 15.87 -30.13
C VAL A 149 10.61 16.19 -29.92
N ARG A 150 11.35 15.37 -29.18
CA ARG A 150 12.78 15.53 -28.98
C ARG A 150 13.54 15.41 -30.30
N HIS A 151 13.30 14.33 -31.05
CA HIS A 151 14.00 14.04 -32.31
C HIS A 151 13.77 15.12 -33.38
N ASN A 152 12.52 15.55 -33.57
CA ASN A 152 12.18 16.59 -34.53
C ASN A 152 12.52 18.00 -34.01
N GLY A 153 12.52 18.16 -32.69
CA GLY A 153 12.72 19.44 -32.00
C GLY A 153 14.17 19.85 -31.84
N VAL A 154 15.15 18.93 -31.89
CA VAL A 154 16.59 19.23 -31.63
C VAL A 154 17.08 20.45 -32.43
N ILE A 155 16.79 20.48 -33.73
CA ILE A 155 17.28 21.53 -34.63
C ILE A 155 16.61 22.87 -34.30
N SER A 156 15.32 22.85 -34.01
CA SER A 156 14.56 24.04 -33.64
C SER A 156 15.02 24.59 -32.29
N PHE A 157 15.28 23.69 -31.34
CA PHE A 157 15.81 24.00 -30.02
C PHE A 157 17.16 24.71 -30.11
N ASP A 158 18.12 24.13 -30.84
CA ASP A 158 19.46 24.70 -31.02
C ASP A 158 19.43 26.09 -31.68
N LYS A 159 18.58 26.27 -32.70
CA LYS A 159 18.38 27.57 -33.35
C LYS A 159 17.82 28.61 -32.40
N VAL A 160 16.78 28.28 -31.63
CA VAL A 160 16.16 29.19 -30.66
C VAL A 160 17.14 29.52 -29.55
N GLN A 161 17.84 28.52 -29.01
CA GLN A 161 18.86 28.72 -27.98
C GLN A 161 19.98 29.63 -28.47
N THR A 162 20.53 29.38 -29.66
CA THR A 162 21.59 30.22 -30.25
C THR A 162 21.10 31.66 -30.47
N ALA A 163 19.86 31.83 -30.94
CA ALA A 163 19.26 33.15 -31.13
C ALA A 163 19.08 33.90 -29.81
N LEU A 164 18.58 33.22 -28.76
CA LEU A 164 18.41 33.80 -27.43
C LEU A 164 19.77 34.15 -26.79
N GLN A 165 20.80 33.32 -26.96
CA GLN A 165 22.14 33.60 -26.48
C GLN A 165 22.77 34.83 -27.16
N ARG A 166 22.60 34.97 -28.48
CA ARG A 166 23.05 36.16 -29.21
C ARG A 166 22.30 37.40 -28.75
N ALA A 167 20.97 37.33 -28.66
CA ALA A 167 20.15 38.42 -28.16
C ALA A 167 20.56 38.83 -26.73
N LEU A 168 20.86 37.86 -25.85
CA LEU A 168 21.34 38.11 -24.50
C LEU A 168 22.71 38.80 -24.46
N ALA A 169 23.63 38.44 -25.37
CA ALA A 169 24.94 39.07 -25.47
C ALA A 169 24.89 40.50 -26.02
N GLU A 170 23.87 40.81 -26.84
CA GLU A 170 23.69 42.11 -27.51
C GLU A 170 22.76 43.08 -26.74
N SER A 171 22.04 42.60 -25.72
CA SER A 171 21.01 43.38 -25.00
C SER A 171 21.53 44.15 -23.79
N GLY A 172 20.89 45.28 -23.49
CA GLY A 172 21.11 46.06 -22.27
C GLY A 172 20.44 45.42 -21.03
N PRO A 173 20.82 45.85 -19.81
CA PRO A 173 20.51 45.15 -18.55
C PRO A 173 19.03 44.89 -18.25
N GLU A 174 18.10 45.72 -18.76
CA GLU A 174 16.66 45.50 -18.59
C GLU A 174 16.11 44.38 -19.50
N GLN A 175 16.56 44.28 -20.75
CA GLN A 175 16.10 43.26 -21.72
C GLN A 175 16.81 41.92 -21.52
N SER A 176 18.00 41.93 -20.91
CA SER A 176 18.73 40.71 -20.58
C SER A 176 17.96 39.78 -19.62
N GLY A 177 17.06 40.33 -18.79
CA GLY A 177 16.22 39.55 -17.88
C GLY A 177 15.25 38.62 -18.62
N ASP A 178 14.51 39.16 -19.59
CA ASP A 178 13.50 38.41 -20.35
C ASP A 178 14.15 37.31 -21.22
N TYR A 179 15.26 37.62 -21.88
CA TYR A 179 16.00 36.64 -22.67
C TYR A 179 16.57 35.51 -21.82
N ARG A 180 17.06 35.84 -20.61
CA ARG A 180 17.55 34.83 -19.66
C ARG A 180 16.43 33.92 -19.18
N ALA A 181 15.28 34.50 -18.81
CA ALA A 181 14.10 33.73 -18.41
C ALA A 181 13.61 32.80 -19.54
N ALA A 182 13.56 33.29 -20.79
CA ALA A 182 13.19 32.47 -21.94
C ALA A 182 14.18 31.33 -22.19
N LEU A 183 15.48 31.58 -22.04
CA LEU A 183 16.52 30.58 -22.20
C LEU A 183 16.45 29.51 -21.11
N ASP A 184 16.21 29.90 -19.86
CA ASP A 184 16.04 28.96 -18.74
C ASP A 184 14.77 28.10 -18.91
N ALA A 185 13.68 28.68 -19.42
CA ALA A 185 12.46 27.93 -19.76
C ALA A 185 12.70 26.92 -20.89
N MET A 186 13.46 27.30 -21.91
CA MET A 186 13.86 26.38 -22.99
C MET A 186 14.69 25.21 -22.43
N ARG A 187 15.72 25.50 -21.61
CA ARG A 187 16.53 24.45 -20.97
C ARG A 187 15.70 23.52 -20.11
N TYR A 188 14.75 24.06 -19.35
CA TYR A 188 13.83 23.26 -18.54
C TYR A 188 12.99 22.29 -19.39
N LEU A 189 12.42 22.78 -20.50
CA LEU A 189 11.67 21.94 -21.45
C LEU A 189 12.55 20.81 -22.00
N TRP A 190 13.80 21.11 -22.34
CA TRP A 190 14.73 20.12 -22.88
C TRP A 190 15.08 19.04 -21.86
N ASP A 191 15.42 19.41 -20.63
CA ASP A 191 15.69 18.44 -19.56
C ASP A 191 14.45 17.58 -19.26
N LEU A 192 13.24 18.15 -19.33
CA LEU A 192 12.00 17.39 -19.20
C LEU A 192 11.82 16.37 -20.33
N LEU A 193 12.13 16.73 -21.58
CA LEU A 193 12.08 15.81 -22.72
C LEU A 193 13.13 14.71 -22.56
N ASP A 194 14.34 15.05 -22.15
CA ASP A 194 15.43 14.09 -21.89
C ASP A 194 14.97 13.03 -20.89
N LEU A 195 14.49 13.45 -19.73
CA LEU A 195 13.94 12.59 -18.69
C LEU A 195 12.75 11.75 -19.20
N SER A 196 11.85 12.37 -19.97
CA SER A 196 10.66 11.68 -20.50
C SER A 196 10.99 10.62 -21.57
N THR A 197 12.16 10.70 -22.19
CA THR A 197 12.63 9.72 -23.19
C THR A 197 13.47 8.59 -22.60
N ALA A 198 13.94 8.71 -21.36
CA ALA A 198 14.75 7.69 -20.72
C ALA A 198 13.99 6.37 -20.52
N ASP A 199 14.64 5.23 -20.77
CA ASP A 199 14.08 3.91 -20.51
C ASP A 199 13.97 3.61 -19.01
N ASN A 200 15.03 3.94 -18.27
CA ASN A 200 15.09 3.88 -16.82
C ASN A 200 15.58 5.23 -16.30
N LEU A 201 14.67 6.00 -15.71
CA LEU A 201 14.94 7.37 -15.31
C LEU A 201 15.92 7.45 -14.15
N ALA A 202 15.74 6.60 -13.13
CA ALA A 202 16.64 6.54 -12.00
C ALA A 202 18.08 6.19 -12.43
N LEU A 203 18.23 5.19 -13.30
CA LEU A 203 19.56 4.81 -13.83
C LEU A 203 20.19 5.92 -14.66
N HIS A 204 19.41 6.62 -15.50
CA HIS A 204 19.92 7.74 -16.29
C HIS A 204 20.43 8.87 -15.39
N ILE A 205 19.68 9.22 -14.34
CA ILE A 205 20.09 10.23 -13.36
C ILE A 205 21.31 9.76 -12.55
N GLY A 206 21.35 8.49 -12.14
CA GLY A 206 22.49 7.91 -11.42
C GLY A 206 23.79 8.02 -12.23
N ASN A 207 23.76 7.67 -13.52
CA ASN A 207 24.92 7.82 -14.40
C ASN A 207 25.37 9.28 -14.51
N LEU A 208 24.43 10.22 -14.66
CA LEU A 208 24.73 11.66 -14.67
C LEU A 208 25.37 12.10 -13.36
N LEU A 209 24.93 11.58 -12.21
CA LEU A 209 25.52 11.93 -10.92
C LEU A 209 26.95 11.44 -10.77
N CYS A 210 27.26 10.24 -11.27
CA CYS A 210 28.65 9.76 -11.31
C CYS A 210 29.55 10.71 -12.14
N GLU A 211 29.07 11.17 -13.30
CA GLU A 211 29.79 12.16 -14.12
C GLU A 211 29.98 13.49 -13.39
N CYS A 212 28.91 13.98 -12.75
CA CYS A 212 28.96 15.19 -11.92
C CYS A 212 29.96 15.06 -10.77
N GLU A 213 29.99 13.91 -10.12
CA GLU A 213 30.89 13.62 -9.01
C GLU A 213 32.35 13.63 -9.46
N GLU A 214 32.67 13.00 -10.59
CA GLU A 214 34.01 13.04 -11.18
C GLU A 214 34.43 14.49 -11.47
N HIS A 215 33.58 15.26 -12.15
CA HIS A 215 33.86 16.65 -12.48
C HIS A 215 33.96 17.55 -11.24
N TYR A 216 33.14 17.31 -10.22
CA TYR A 216 33.20 18.04 -8.96
C TYR A 216 34.50 17.74 -8.20
N CYS A 217 34.92 16.47 -8.13
CA CYS A 217 36.21 16.05 -7.58
C CYS A 217 37.39 16.69 -8.31
N GLN A 218 37.38 16.65 -9.65
CA GLN A 218 38.42 17.28 -10.48
C GLN A 218 38.54 18.77 -10.17
N ARG A 219 37.42 19.47 -9.94
CA ARG A 219 37.41 20.89 -9.60
C ARG A 219 37.93 21.18 -8.20
N LEU A 220 37.64 20.32 -7.23
CA LEU A 220 38.18 20.41 -5.87
C LEU A 220 39.71 20.19 -5.83
N LEU A 221 40.21 19.27 -6.65
CA LEU A 221 41.63 18.93 -6.74
C LEU A 221 42.44 19.95 -7.55
N ASN A 222 41.85 20.52 -8.60
CA ASN A 222 42.49 21.52 -9.47
C ASN A 222 42.27 22.94 -8.93
N SER A 223 43.04 23.34 -7.93
CA SER A 223 43.02 24.69 -7.36
C SER A 223 43.62 25.78 -8.28
N ASP A 224 44.29 25.41 -9.38
CA ASP A 224 44.96 26.32 -10.33
C ASP A 224 44.07 26.84 -11.49
N GLY A 225 42.76 26.99 -11.22
CA GLY A 225 41.79 27.58 -12.14
C GLY A 225 40.96 26.52 -12.89
N PRO A 226 39.64 26.73 -13.03
CA PRO A 226 38.74 25.71 -13.56
C PRO A 226 39.04 25.48 -15.04
N ALA A 227 39.42 24.26 -15.41
CA ALA A 227 39.21 23.81 -16.77
C ALA A 227 37.72 24.00 -17.11
N PRO A 228 37.36 24.58 -18.26
CA PRO A 228 35.97 24.79 -18.61
C PRO A 228 35.27 23.43 -18.73
N LEU A 229 34.39 23.15 -17.77
CA LEU A 229 33.53 21.97 -17.81
C LEU A 229 32.40 22.19 -18.82
N PRO A 230 31.92 21.13 -19.49
CA PRO A 230 30.82 21.23 -20.44
C PRO A 230 29.50 21.68 -19.78
N TYR A 231 29.32 21.41 -18.49
CA TYR A 231 28.19 21.86 -17.69
C TYR A 231 28.60 22.02 -16.21
N GLU A 232 27.75 22.70 -15.43
CA GLU A 232 27.99 22.89 -14.00
C GLU A 232 27.52 21.65 -13.22
N PRO A 233 28.42 20.92 -12.51
CA PRO A 233 28.10 19.61 -11.94
C PRO A 233 27.34 19.68 -10.61
N ALA A 234 27.23 20.87 -10.02
CA ALA A 234 26.61 21.07 -8.72
C ALA A 234 25.73 22.33 -8.72
N TYR A 235 24.65 22.32 -7.93
CA TYR A 235 23.72 23.43 -7.84
C TYR A 235 23.22 23.66 -6.41
N PRO A 236 22.87 24.89 -6.04
CA PRO A 236 22.27 25.18 -4.73
C PRO A 236 20.79 24.74 -4.71
N PRO A 237 20.39 23.82 -3.81
CA PRO A 237 19.00 23.32 -3.76
C PRO A 237 17.98 24.42 -3.44
N ARG A 238 18.40 25.46 -2.71
CA ARG A 238 17.58 26.64 -2.41
C ARG A 238 17.09 27.37 -3.66
N GLN A 239 17.95 27.47 -4.68
CA GLN A 239 17.60 28.12 -5.94
C GLN A 239 16.56 27.30 -6.71
N ALA A 240 16.75 25.98 -6.79
CA ALA A 240 15.80 25.08 -7.40
C ALA A 240 14.42 25.13 -6.72
N ALA A 241 14.40 25.16 -5.38
CA ALA A 241 13.16 25.26 -4.60
C ALA A 241 12.42 26.59 -4.85
N TRP A 242 13.15 27.71 -4.91
CA TRP A 242 12.57 29.00 -5.26
C TRP A 242 12.02 29.04 -6.68
N ARG A 243 12.76 28.48 -7.66
CA ARG A 243 12.28 28.38 -9.06
C ARG A 243 11.03 27.51 -9.17
N ALA A 244 10.98 26.38 -8.46
CA ALA A 244 9.79 25.52 -8.43
C ALA A 244 8.59 26.25 -7.83
N LEU A 245 8.79 27.02 -6.76
CA LEU A 245 7.75 27.86 -6.15
C LEU A 245 7.27 28.95 -7.12
N ALA A 246 8.18 29.58 -7.88
CA ALA A 246 7.84 30.60 -8.87
C ALA A 246 6.95 30.06 -10.00
N LEU A 247 7.07 28.78 -10.36
CA LEU A 247 6.24 28.13 -11.38
C LEU A 247 4.80 27.88 -10.92
N VAL A 248 4.56 27.79 -9.61
CA VAL A 248 3.24 27.47 -9.03
C VAL A 248 2.59 28.64 -8.30
N SER A 249 3.36 29.68 -7.97
CA SER A 249 2.87 30.90 -7.35
C SER A 249 2.34 31.87 -8.42
N PRO A 250 1.11 32.39 -8.29
CA PRO A 250 0.59 33.43 -9.17
C PRO A 250 1.21 34.80 -8.90
N GLU A 251 1.78 35.01 -7.71
CA GLU A 251 2.38 36.28 -7.28
C GLU A 251 3.89 36.25 -7.46
N ALA A 252 4.46 37.41 -7.81
CA ALA A 252 5.89 37.58 -7.96
C ALA A 252 6.59 37.38 -6.60
N LEU A 253 7.51 36.42 -6.56
CA LEU A 253 8.24 36.08 -5.35
C LEU A 253 9.39 37.08 -5.13
N PRO A 254 9.66 37.49 -3.88
CA PRO A 254 10.88 38.22 -3.55
C PRO A 254 12.13 37.45 -4.02
N PRO A 255 13.16 38.12 -4.53
CA PRO A 255 14.39 37.47 -4.96
C PRO A 255 15.12 36.83 -3.78
N LEU A 256 15.89 35.78 -4.05
CA LEU A 256 16.76 35.16 -3.05
C LEU A 256 17.92 36.09 -2.69
N ILE A 257 18.13 36.31 -1.39
CA ILE A 257 19.32 36.99 -0.85
C ILE A 257 20.32 35.92 -0.42
N GLU A 258 21.58 36.06 -0.80
CA GLU A 258 22.62 35.07 -0.51
C GLU A 258 22.93 35.01 1.00
N GLY A 259 23.08 33.80 1.55
CA GLY A 259 23.45 33.58 2.96
C GLY A 259 22.33 33.70 4.01
N GLU A 260 21.17 34.26 3.66
CA GLU A 260 20.03 34.42 4.58
C GLU A 260 18.94 33.36 4.39
N ASP A 261 18.18 33.10 5.44
CA ASP A 261 16.96 32.29 5.38
C ASP A 261 15.92 32.96 4.47
N TYR A 262 15.38 32.22 3.52
CA TYR A 262 14.25 32.70 2.71
C TYR A 262 12.94 32.34 3.39
N ARG A 263 12.14 33.33 3.77
CA ARG A 263 10.85 33.12 4.46
C ARG A 263 9.69 33.81 3.75
N ILE A 264 8.58 33.09 3.59
CA ILE A 264 7.28 33.62 3.17
C ILE A 264 6.24 33.07 4.13
N GLU A 265 5.45 33.94 4.74
CA GLU A 265 4.37 33.57 5.67
C GLU A 265 3.00 34.12 5.22
N GLU A 266 2.94 34.75 4.04
CA GLU A 266 1.74 35.43 3.54
C GLU A 266 1.00 34.60 2.48
N GLY A 267 -0.33 34.74 2.49
CA GLY A 267 -1.20 34.17 1.46
C GLY A 267 -1.44 32.67 1.63
N ARG A 268 -1.13 31.90 0.58
CA ARG A 268 -1.40 30.44 0.54
C ARG A 268 -0.20 29.59 0.98
N TRP A 269 0.93 30.21 1.27
CA TRP A 269 2.20 29.51 1.39
C TRP A 269 2.90 29.87 2.69
N TYR A 270 3.37 28.84 3.39
CA TYR A 270 4.47 28.97 4.33
C TYR A 270 5.73 28.43 3.66
N VAL A 271 6.78 29.21 3.58
CA VAL A 271 8.04 28.80 2.92
C VAL A 271 9.19 29.14 3.84
N HIS A 272 10.06 28.16 4.10
CA HIS A 272 11.32 28.36 4.80
C HIS A 272 12.43 27.62 4.04
N LEU A 273 13.31 28.36 3.37
CA LEU A 273 14.46 27.79 2.68
C LEU A 273 15.74 28.26 3.38
N ALA A 274 16.31 27.40 4.20
CA ALA A 274 17.60 27.63 4.83
C ALA A 274 18.74 27.51 3.79
N PRO A 275 19.91 28.10 4.07
CA PRO A 275 21.12 27.82 3.29
C PRO A 275 21.52 26.34 3.49
N VAL A 276 21.57 25.60 2.39
CA VAL A 276 21.93 24.17 2.34
C VAL A 276 23.06 23.99 1.35
N SER A 277 23.97 23.07 1.66
CA SER A 277 25.09 22.67 0.81
C SER A 277 24.63 22.20 -0.57
N VAL A 278 25.50 22.35 -1.56
CA VAL A 278 25.17 22.07 -2.96
C VAL A 278 24.85 20.58 -3.18
N LEU A 279 23.94 20.32 -4.13
CA LEU A 279 23.65 18.99 -4.64
C LEU A 279 24.36 18.77 -5.97
N LEU A 280 24.80 17.55 -6.25
CA LEU A 280 25.31 17.18 -7.57
C LEU A 280 24.16 16.95 -8.55
N GLY A 281 24.38 17.15 -9.85
CA GLY A 281 23.39 16.90 -10.89
C GLY A 281 22.83 18.16 -11.54
N LYS A 282 21.63 18.05 -12.12
CA LYS A 282 20.94 19.15 -12.80
C LYS A 282 19.87 19.77 -11.90
N GLU A 283 19.92 21.09 -11.75
CA GLU A 283 18.94 21.88 -10.99
C GLU A 283 17.49 21.59 -11.42
N ASN A 284 17.27 21.46 -12.74
CA ASN A 284 15.94 21.23 -13.31
C ASN A 284 15.30 19.91 -12.87
N HIS A 285 16.07 18.90 -12.44
CA HIS A 285 15.52 17.67 -11.87
C HIS A 285 14.80 17.96 -10.54
N LEU A 286 15.43 18.77 -9.67
CA LEU A 286 14.82 19.16 -8.40
C LEU A 286 13.64 20.11 -8.62
N VAL A 287 13.73 21.01 -9.61
CA VAL A 287 12.61 21.87 -10.01
C VAL A 287 11.39 21.03 -10.43
N LEU A 288 11.58 20.03 -11.29
CA LEU A 288 10.51 19.15 -11.75
C LEU A 288 9.89 18.34 -10.60
N LEU A 289 10.74 17.80 -9.72
CA LEU A 289 10.31 17.07 -8.54
C LEU A 289 9.42 17.95 -7.64
N LEU A 290 9.88 19.16 -7.31
CA LEU A 290 9.13 20.08 -6.44
C LEU A 290 7.89 20.62 -7.12
N GLU A 291 7.94 20.95 -8.41
CA GLU A 291 6.78 21.41 -9.17
C GLU A 291 5.63 20.37 -9.10
N ASN A 292 5.94 19.08 -9.27
CA ASN A 292 4.95 18.01 -9.17
C ASN A 292 4.33 17.92 -7.77
N LEU A 293 5.13 18.00 -6.72
CA LEU A 293 4.65 17.95 -5.33
C LEU A 293 3.83 19.19 -4.96
N LEU A 294 4.28 20.39 -5.35
CA LEU A 294 3.59 21.64 -5.06
C LEU A 294 2.26 21.74 -5.80
N LYS A 295 2.19 21.31 -7.07
CA LYS A 295 0.91 21.21 -7.82
C LYS A 295 -0.03 20.20 -7.19
N ASN A 296 0.50 19.10 -6.65
CA ASN A 296 -0.30 18.13 -5.90
C ASN A 296 -0.85 18.75 -4.61
N ALA A 297 -0.01 19.42 -3.83
CA ALA A 297 -0.40 20.14 -2.62
C ALA A 297 -1.49 21.19 -2.91
N GLN A 298 -1.32 22.02 -3.95
CA GLN A 298 -2.33 23.00 -4.36
C GLN A 298 -3.68 22.38 -4.67
N PHE A 299 -3.70 21.30 -5.43
CA PHE A 299 -4.94 20.62 -5.82
C PHE A 299 -5.70 20.04 -4.62
N PHE A 300 -5.00 19.43 -3.67
CA PHE A 300 -5.63 18.77 -2.53
C PHE A 300 -5.92 19.72 -1.36
N SER A 301 -5.15 20.79 -1.21
CA SER A 301 -5.30 21.74 -0.10
C SER A 301 -6.68 22.42 -0.04
N GLY A 302 -7.31 22.68 -1.19
CA GLY A 302 -8.64 23.28 -1.27
C GLY A 302 -9.81 22.31 -1.14
N LYS A 303 -9.56 21.01 -0.98
CA LYS A 303 -10.63 19.98 -0.97
C LYS A 303 -11.22 19.72 0.41
N ARG A 304 -10.69 20.36 1.45
CA ARG A 304 -11.24 20.25 2.80
C ARG A 304 -12.44 21.18 2.93
N GLY A 305 -13.54 20.66 3.46
CA GLY A 305 -14.84 21.35 3.51
C GLY A 305 -14.94 22.54 4.47
N TYR A 306 -13.84 22.96 5.10
CA TYR A 306 -13.81 24.07 6.04
C TYR A 306 -12.59 24.97 5.79
N ARG A 307 -12.72 26.26 6.11
CA ARG A 307 -11.63 27.23 6.04
C ARG A 307 -10.85 27.22 7.34
N SER A 308 -9.55 27.48 7.28
CA SER A 308 -8.75 27.70 8.48
C SER A 308 -7.75 28.83 8.27
N PRO A 309 -7.34 29.50 9.36
CA PRO A 309 -6.66 30.80 9.30
C PRO A 309 -5.18 30.77 8.86
N PHE A 310 -4.52 29.61 8.85
CA PHE A 310 -3.10 29.51 8.46
C PHE A 310 -2.91 28.96 7.04
N ALA A 311 -1.69 29.14 6.52
CA ALA A 311 -1.34 28.77 5.15
C ALA A 311 -1.67 27.29 4.84
N PRO A 312 -2.37 27.01 3.73
CA PRO A 312 -2.78 25.65 3.37
C PRO A 312 -1.65 24.73 2.90
N ILE A 313 -0.47 25.28 2.58
CA ILE A 313 0.68 24.55 2.06
C ILE A 313 1.94 25.10 2.70
N ALA A 314 2.83 24.20 3.13
CA ALA A 314 4.14 24.56 3.65
C ALA A 314 5.27 23.86 2.87
N LEU A 315 6.32 24.59 2.56
CA LEU A 315 7.56 24.09 1.96
C LEU A 315 8.73 24.47 2.87
N THR A 316 9.47 23.46 3.33
CA THR A 316 10.71 23.68 4.10
C THR A 316 11.88 23.00 3.41
N LEU A 317 13.04 23.66 3.44
CA LEU A 317 14.32 23.12 3.00
C LEU A 317 15.35 23.41 4.10
N VAL A 318 15.92 22.36 4.68
CA VAL A 318 16.95 22.43 5.72
C VAL A 318 18.03 21.39 5.46
N GLU A 319 19.21 21.57 6.04
CA GLU A 319 20.26 20.55 6.01
C GLU A 319 20.26 19.76 7.33
N GLU A 320 20.17 18.44 7.25
CA GLU A 320 20.25 17.54 8.41
C GLU A 320 21.26 16.44 8.08
N GLN A 321 22.31 16.28 8.91
CA GLN A 321 23.30 15.22 8.77
C GLN A 321 23.93 15.12 7.35
N GLY A 322 24.22 16.26 6.72
CA GLY A 322 24.78 16.30 5.36
C GLY A 322 23.79 15.94 4.26
N GLN A 323 22.48 15.85 4.56
CA GLN A 323 21.42 15.66 3.59
C GLN A 323 20.56 16.92 3.47
N ALA A 324 20.19 17.28 2.25
CA ALA A 324 19.15 18.27 1.99
C ALA A 324 17.78 17.63 2.27
N VAL A 325 17.09 18.13 3.30
CA VAL A 325 15.77 17.66 3.71
C VAL A 325 14.71 18.65 3.26
N LEU A 326 13.86 18.20 2.34
CA LEU A 326 12.71 18.92 1.81
C LEU A 326 11.44 18.38 2.41
N ARG A 327 10.63 19.23 3.05
CA ARG A 327 9.29 18.83 3.54
C ARG A 327 8.22 19.66 2.88
N ILE A 328 7.25 18.98 2.28
CA ILE A 328 6.08 19.58 1.65
C ILE A 328 4.86 19.10 2.42
N TYR A 329 4.23 20.00 3.16
CA TYR A 329 3.00 19.73 3.89
C TYR A 329 1.82 20.39 3.18
N ASN A 330 0.70 19.68 3.12
CA ASN A 330 -0.56 20.25 2.65
C ASN A 330 -1.73 19.78 3.50
N ARG A 331 -2.72 20.65 3.66
CA ARG A 331 -3.92 20.40 4.48
C ARG A 331 -4.99 19.57 3.77
N GLY A 332 -4.59 18.77 2.80
CA GLY A 332 -5.49 17.94 2.02
C GLY A 332 -6.05 16.76 2.83
N PRO A 333 -6.99 16.00 2.25
CA PRO A 333 -7.45 14.75 2.83
C PRO A 333 -6.28 13.78 3.00
N HIS A 334 -6.35 12.96 4.04
CA HIS A 334 -5.40 11.88 4.27
C HIS A 334 -5.37 10.89 3.12
N ILE A 335 -4.20 10.30 2.91
CA ILE A 335 -4.04 9.21 1.97
C ILE A 335 -4.51 7.93 2.67
N SER A 336 -5.36 7.15 2.00
CA SER A 336 -5.83 5.88 2.53
C SER A 336 -4.69 4.84 2.59
N ASP A 337 -4.77 3.91 3.55
CA ASP A 337 -3.77 2.84 3.64
C ASP A 337 -3.78 1.91 2.41
N GLU A 338 -4.91 1.83 1.70
CA GLU A 338 -5.05 1.07 0.44
C GLU A 338 -4.33 1.75 -0.74
N ASP A 339 -4.33 3.09 -0.79
CA ASP A 339 -3.71 3.87 -1.87
C ASP A 339 -2.20 4.04 -1.65
N ARG A 340 -1.74 4.06 -0.39
CA ARG A 340 -0.35 4.34 -0.01
C ARG A 340 0.70 3.49 -0.76
N PRO A 341 0.52 2.17 -0.96
CA PRO A 341 1.46 1.34 -1.72
C PRO A 341 1.51 1.67 -3.22
N ASN A 342 0.46 2.29 -3.75
CA ASN A 342 0.29 2.54 -5.18
C ASN A 342 0.62 3.99 -5.58
N LEU A 343 0.84 4.90 -4.61
CA LEU A 343 1.08 6.33 -4.86
C LEU A 343 2.17 6.62 -5.89
N PHE A 344 3.25 5.83 -5.87
CA PHE A 344 4.40 6.00 -6.74
C PHE A 344 4.36 5.05 -7.95
N GLN A 345 3.30 4.27 -8.11
CA GLN A 345 3.13 3.42 -9.28
C GLN A 345 2.80 4.26 -10.51
N LEU A 346 3.31 3.80 -11.63
CA LEU A 346 3.11 4.45 -12.92
C LEU A 346 1.62 4.49 -13.27
N GLY A 347 1.10 5.67 -13.58
CA GLY A 347 -0.28 5.85 -14.03
C GLY A 347 -1.33 5.94 -12.93
N PHE A 348 -0.97 5.64 -11.68
CA PHE A 348 -1.89 5.71 -10.55
C PHE A 348 -2.33 7.15 -10.27
N THR A 349 -3.64 7.36 -10.13
CA THR A 349 -4.22 8.66 -9.78
C THR A 349 -5.59 8.52 -9.13
N THR A 350 -5.81 9.24 -8.03
CA THR A 350 -7.13 9.36 -7.39
C THR A 350 -7.96 10.51 -7.97
N ARG A 351 -7.42 11.26 -8.94
CA ARG A 351 -8.12 12.36 -9.60
C ARG A 351 -9.07 11.80 -10.66
N ARG A 352 -10.37 12.10 -10.53
CA ARG A 352 -11.37 11.71 -11.55
C ARG A 352 -11.00 12.33 -12.90
N THR A 353 -11.01 11.50 -13.94
CA THR A 353 -10.48 11.72 -15.30
C THR A 353 -11.12 12.86 -16.10
N ARG A 354 -12.22 13.46 -15.61
CA ARG A 354 -13.04 14.41 -16.37
C ARG A 354 -12.55 15.86 -16.36
N GLU A 355 -11.74 16.27 -15.39
CA GLU A 355 -11.42 17.70 -15.19
C GLU A 355 -9.91 18.03 -15.23
N HIS A 356 -9.02 17.04 -15.18
CA HIS A 356 -7.57 17.30 -15.15
C HIS A 356 -6.77 16.35 -16.04
N HIS A 357 -5.80 16.90 -16.75
CA HIS A 357 -4.86 16.20 -17.64
C HIS A 357 -3.80 15.38 -16.87
N GLY A 358 -4.07 15.02 -15.62
CA GLY A 358 -3.12 14.29 -14.77
C GLY A 358 -3.18 12.79 -15.07
N ARG A 359 -2.27 12.30 -15.92
CA ARG A 359 -2.15 10.88 -16.29
C ARG A 359 -1.54 9.97 -15.20
N GLY A 360 -1.44 10.42 -13.95
CA GLY A 360 -0.80 9.66 -12.87
C GLY A 360 0.72 9.50 -13.01
N LEU A 361 1.39 10.40 -13.74
CA LEU A 361 2.84 10.33 -13.98
C LEU A 361 3.68 11.13 -12.96
N GLY A 362 3.09 12.14 -12.31
CA GLY A 362 3.86 13.11 -11.52
C GLY A 362 4.58 12.53 -10.31
N LEU A 363 3.89 11.73 -9.48
CA LEU A 363 4.51 11.08 -8.32
C LEU A 363 5.49 9.97 -8.71
N TYR A 364 5.25 9.30 -9.84
CA TYR A 364 6.23 8.37 -10.42
C TYR A 364 7.54 9.08 -10.76
N PHE A 365 7.49 10.22 -11.46
CA PHE A 365 8.68 11.03 -11.74
C PHE A 365 9.40 11.48 -10.47
N VAL A 366 8.67 11.93 -9.45
CA VAL A 366 9.25 12.29 -8.16
C VAL A 366 10.03 11.12 -7.57
N ASN A 367 9.45 9.93 -7.51
CA ASN A 367 10.09 8.74 -6.96
C ASN A 367 11.35 8.36 -7.74
N GLU A 368 11.28 8.34 -9.07
CA GLU A 368 12.40 7.98 -9.92
C GLU A 368 13.54 9.00 -9.87
N ILE A 369 13.23 10.30 -9.75
CA ILE A 369 14.24 11.33 -9.52
C ILE A 369 14.92 11.11 -8.15
N VAL A 370 14.15 10.91 -7.08
CA VAL A 370 14.72 10.68 -5.74
C VAL A 370 15.62 9.44 -5.73
N LYS A 371 15.17 8.33 -6.33
CA LYS A 371 15.98 7.10 -6.47
C LYS A 371 17.24 7.34 -7.27
N GLY A 372 17.14 8.07 -8.39
CA GLY A 372 18.30 8.43 -9.19
C GLY A 372 19.34 9.23 -8.41
N TYR A 373 18.88 10.11 -7.51
CA TYR A 373 19.71 10.85 -6.56
C TYR A 373 20.14 10.06 -5.32
N GLU A 374 19.87 8.75 -5.27
CA GLU A 374 20.12 7.88 -4.11
C GLU A 374 19.55 8.45 -2.81
N GLY A 375 18.44 9.17 -2.94
CA GLY A 375 17.72 9.80 -1.85
C GLY A 375 16.60 8.92 -1.32
N ARG A 376 15.87 9.46 -0.34
CA ARG A 376 14.70 8.80 0.25
C ARG A 376 13.49 9.71 0.17
N ILE A 377 12.34 9.14 -0.12
CA ILE A 377 11.05 9.83 -0.08
C ILE A 377 10.11 9.10 0.88
N GLY A 378 9.63 9.82 1.89
CA GLY A 378 8.61 9.38 2.82
C GLY A 378 7.32 10.15 2.62
N VAL A 379 6.19 9.49 2.84
CA VAL A 379 4.87 10.12 2.93
C VAL A 379 4.23 9.73 4.26
N ARG A 380 3.68 10.70 4.97
CA ARG A 380 2.95 10.49 6.23
C ARG A 380 1.67 11.32 6.29
N ASN A 381 0.62 10.73 6.86
CA ASN A 381 -0.54 11.49 7.28
C ASN A 381 -0.20 12.18 8.61
N VAL A 382 -0.41 13.49 8.64
CA VAL A 382 -0.31 14.31 9.85
C VAL A 382 -1.69 14.32 10.49
N HIS A 383 -1.76 14.02 11.78
CA HIS A 383 -2.99 14.07 12.56
C HIS A 383 -2.88 15.20 13.57
N THR A 384 -3.98 15.93 13.79
CA THR A 384 -4.06 16.88 14.90
C THR A 384 -4.00 16.10 16.22
N PRO A 385 -2.99 16.37 17.07
CA PRO A 385 -2.86 15.66 18.33
C PRO A 385 -3.92 16.13 19.34
N GLU A 386 -4.43 15.19 20.13
CA GLU A 386 -5.13 15.52 21.38
C GLU A 386 -4.07 15.86 22.43
N THR A 387 -4.16 17.05 23.01
CA THR A 387 -3.09 17.58 23.87
C THR A 387 -3.68 18.55 24.87
N ARG A 388 -3.04 18.64 26.03
CA ARG A 388 -3.37 19.60 27.07
C ARG A 388 -2.36 20.74 27.05
N TYR A 389 -2.83 21.98 27.01
CA TYR A 389 -1.99 23.16 27.05
C TYR A 389 -2.14 23.87 28.39
N ALA A 390 -1.02 24.07 29.10
CA ALA A 390 -0.97 24.99 30.22
C ALA A 390 -0.69 26.39 29.67
N VAL A 391 -1.67 27.28 29.77
CA VAL A 391 -1.58 28.67 29.32
C VAL A 391 -1.43 29.58 30.53
N ARG A 392 -0.31 30.28 30.61
CA ARG A 392 -0.02 31.26 31.65
C ARG A 392 -0.01 32.65 31.02
N VAL A 393 -0.90 33.52 31.49
CA VAL A 393 -1.06 34.90 31.03
C VAL A 393 -0.58 35.84 32.13
N GLU A 394 0.35 36.71 31.79
CA GLU A 394 0.86 37.78 32.65
C GLU A 394 0.27 39.12 32.20
N LEU A 395 -0.35 39.85 33.14
CA LEU A 395 -0.94 41.17 32.90
C LEU A 395 -0.01 42.30 33.38
N ASP A 396 -0.21 43.50 32.84
CA ASP A 396 0.60 44.69 33.17
C ASP A 396 0.45 45.17 34.64
N ASP A 397 -0.64 44.79 35.31
CA ASP A 397 -0.85 45.06 36.74
C ASP A 397 -0.17 44.02 37.66
N GLY A 398 0.55 43.07 37.08
CA GLY A 398 1.27 42.00 37.79
C GLY A 398 0.41 40.78 38.13
N GLU A 399 -0.86 40.75 37.74
CA GLU A 399 -1.70 39.56 37.89
C GLU A 399 -1.25 38.46 36.91
N ILE A 400 -1.13 37.23 37.42
CA ILE A 400 -0.75 36.06 36.63
C ILE A 400 -1.89 35.05 36.70
N ILE A 401 -2.39 34.66 35.53
CA ILE A 401 -3.49 33.71 35.39
C ILE A 401 -2.94 32.47 34.74
N THR A 402 -3.22 31.30 35.31
CA THR A 402 -2.85 30.00 34.74
C THR A 402 -4.12 29.20 34.50
N ASP A 403 -4.33 28.78 33.26
CA ASP A 403 -5.46 27.95 32.85
C ASP A 403 -4.95 26.70 32.13
N LEU A 404 -5.64 25.58 32.32
CA LEU A 404 -5.34 24.31 31.65
C LEU A 404 -6.40 24.04 30.61
N ILE A 405 -5.99 23.96 29.35
CA ILE A 405 -6.88 23.75 28.20
C ILE A 405 -6.68 22.33 27.72
N GLU A 406 -7.72 21.51 27.84
CA GLU A 406 -7.73 20.18 27.22
C GLU A 406 -8.29 20.30 25.80
N VAL A 407 -7.51 19.88 24.79
CA VAL A 407 -7.93 19.86 23.39
C VAL A 407 -8.17 18.41 22.97
N GLU A 408 -9.39 18.11 22.55
CA GLU A 408 -9.82 16.80 22.04
C GLU A 408 -10.35 16.94 20.61
N VAL A 409 -10.26 15.89 19.80
CA VAL A 409 -10.72 15.93 18.40
C VAL A 409 -12.14 15.36 18.32
N VAL A 410 -13.12 16.24 18.13
CA VAL A 410 -14.55 15.87 17.99
C VAL A 410 -14.97 16.10 16.54
N ASP A 411 -15.53 15.06 15.90
CA ASP A 411 -15.93 15.09 14.49
C ASP A 411 -14.79 15.50 13.53
N GLY A 412 -13.54 15.18 13.89
CA GLY A 412 -12.35 15.51 13.10
C GLY A 412 -11.89 16.96 13.23
N GLN A 413 -12.43 17.74 14.18
CA GLN A 413 -11.98 19.09 14.50
C GLN A 413 -11.51 19.19 15.95
N PRO A 414 -10.38 19.87 16.21
CA PRO A 414 -9.92 20.06 17.58
C PRO A 414 -10.81 21.09 18.29
N ARG A 415 -11.28 20.74 19.49
CA ARG A 415 -12.09 21.61 20.35
C ARG A 415 -11.55 21.65 21.77
N CYS A 416 -11.72 22.79 22.42
CA CYS A 416 -11.40 22.96 23.83
C CYS A 416 -12.51 22.34 24.68
N ARG A 417 -12.14 21.47 25.62
CA ARG A 417 -13.05 20.94 26.62
C ARG A 417 -13.18 21.93 27.78
N THR A 418 -14.41 22.28 28.14
CA THR A 418 -14.70 23.16 29.29
C THR A 418 -14.75 22.37 30.59
N ALA A 419 -14.67 23.06 31.73
CA ALA A 419 -14.76 22.44 33.06
C ALA A 419 -16.08 21.69 33.29
N ASP A 420 -17.15 22.09 32.60
CA ASP A 420 -18.48 21.46 32.66
C ASP A 420 -18.59 20.22 31.74
N GLY A 421 -17.52 19.89 31.01
CA GLY A 421 -17.48 18.76 30.08
C GLY A 421 -18.07 19.03 28.70
N GLU A 422 -18.44 20.28 28.40
CA GLU A 422 -18.89 20.70 27.08
C GLU A 422 -17.69 21.02 26.16
N PHE A 423 -17.90 20.99 24.84
CA PHE A 423 -16.87 21.32 23.85
C PHE A 423 -17.12 22.71 23.28
N SER A 424 -16.07 23.53 23.26
CA SER A 424 -16.05 24.86 22.67
C SER A 424 -14.98 24.95 21.58
N ASP A 425 -15.26 25.69 20.51
CA ASP A 425 -14.30 25.91 19.43
C ASP A 425 -13.11 26.80 19.86
N ALA A 426 -13.24 27.52 20.98
CA ALA A 426 -12.20 28.38 21.53
C ALA A 426 -12.32 28.53 23.05
N ARG A 427 -11.24 29.04 23.67
CA ARG A 427 -11.18 29.43 25.07
C ARG A 427 -10.96 30.94 25.16
N ASP A 428 -11.93 31.64 25.74
CA ASP A 428 -11.90 33.09 25.87
C ASP A 428 -11.57 33.54 27.29
N TRP A 429 -10.74 34.57 27.41
CA TRP A 429 -10.52 35.30 28.65
C TRP A 429 -10.78 36.79 28.45
N THR A 430 -11.26 37.46 29.50
CA THR A 430 -11.45 38.91 29.53
C THR A 430 -10.74 39.49 30.75
N PHE A 431 -9.83 40.43 30.51
CA PHE A 431 -8.97 41.04 31.53
C PHE A 431 -9.25 42.54 31.68
N ARG A 432 -9.05 43.07 32.89
CA ARG A 432 -9.18 44.50 33.18
C ARG A 432 -7.93 45.28 32.80
N ALA A 433 -6.76 44.65 32.91
CA ALA A 433 -5.46 45.17 32.50
C ALA A 433 -5.02 44.56 31.14
N PRO A 434 -4.11 45.23 30.41
CA PRO A 434 -3.55 44.69 29.18
C PRO A 434 -2.64 43.48 29.44
N VAL A 435 -2.61 42.56 28.48
CA VAL A 435 -1.74 41.38 28.51
C VAL A 435 -0.30 41.77 28.19
N LEU A 436 0.63 41.41 29.08
CA LEU A 436 2.07 41.62 28.92
C LEU A 436 2.72 40.46 28.19
N SER A 437 2.47 39.23 28.64
CA SER A 437 3.02 38.03 28.02
C SER A 437 2.07 36.83 28.17
N VAL A 438 2.18 35.88 27.23
CA VAL A 438 1.44 34.60 27.24
C VAL A 438 2.45 33.49 27.05
N GLU A 439 2.49 32.55 27.98
CA GLU A 439 3.28 31.33 27.93
C GLU A 439 2.35 30.14 27.68
N VAL A 440 2.57 29.40 26.60
CA VAL A 440 1.82 28.19 26.27
C VAL A 440 2.77 27.00 26.37
N THR A 441 2.43 26.04 27.23
CA THR A 441 3.23 24.82 27.41
C THR A 441 2.37 23.58 27.11
N PRO A 442 2.70 22.80 26.06
CA PRO A 442 2.04 21.51 25.83
C PRO A 442 2.48 20.50 26.90
N THR A 443 1.49 19.81 27.48
CA THR A 443 1.70 18.85 28.57
C THR A 443 2.47 17.64 28.06
N GLY A 444 3.64 17.37 28.64
CA GLY A 444 4.54 16.29 28.21
C GLY A 444 5.78 16.78 27.46
N SER A 445 5.83 18.04 27.03
CA SER A 445 7.04 18.71 26.56
C SER A 445 7.58 19.69 27.60
N ARG A 446 8.89 19.97 27.55
CA ARG A 446 9.51 21.07 28.31
C ARG A 446 9.58 22.38 27.49
N ASP A 447 9.06 22.36 26.27
CA ASP A 447 9.12 23.49 25.35
C ASP A 447 8.00 24.49 25.64
N THR A 448 8.26 25.42 26.57
CA THR A 448 7.38 26.56 26.83
C THR A 448 7.52 27.59 25.72
N ARG A 449 6.40 27.92 25.06
CA ARG A 449 6.33 28.95 24.02
C ARG A 449 5.89 30.26 24.66
N ARG A 450 6.80 31.24 24.76
CA ARG A 450 6.50 32.58 25.30
C ARG A 450 6.26 33.57 24.16
N ILE A 451 5.11 34.22 24.18
CA ILE A 451 4.74 35.31 23.29
C ILE A 451 4.62 36.58 24.13
N ALA A 452 5.36 37.62 23.76
CA ALA A 452 5.34 38.92 24.42
C ALA A 452 5.05 40.03 23.39
N ASP A 453 5.18 41.29 23.83
CA ASP A 453 5.12 42.48 22.97
C ASP A 453 3.77 42.66 22.26
N PHE A 454 2.68 42.47 23.00
CA PHE A 454 1.33 42.77 22.51
C PHE A 454 1.15 44.28 22.33
N ALA A 455 0.76 44.72 21.14
CA ALA A 455 0.47 46.12 20.88
C ALA A 455 -0.74 46.63 21.69
N ALA A 456 -0.69 47.90 22.10
CA ALA A 456 -1.74 48.53 22.89
C ALA A 456 -3.06 48.80 22.12
N ARG A 457 -3.04 48.70 20.78
CA ARG A 457 -4.20 48.94 19.91
C ARG A 457 -4.21 47.96 18.74
N GLY A 458 -5.41 47.66 18.24
CA GLY A 458 -5.62 46.78 17.08
C GLY A 458 -5.77 45.31 17.45
N LYS A 459 -6.55 44.56 16.65
CA LYS A 459 -6.65 43.10 16.79
C LYS A 459 -5.32 42.49 16.34
N GLN A 460 -4.79 41.58 17.15
CA GLN A 460 -3.53 40.90 16.89
C GLN A 460 -3.78 39.40 16.87
N VAL A 461 -3.30 38.75 15.81
CA VAL A 461 -3.29 37.29 15.69
C VAL A 461 -1.85 36.83 15.88
N ARG A 462 -1.66 35.78 16.68
CA ARG A 462 -0.37 35.11 16.87
C ARG A 462 -0.56 33.61 16.72
N PHE A 463 0.26 32.98 15.91
CA PHE A 463 0.23 31.52 15.71
C PHE A 463 1.26 30.84 16.62
N ASP A 464 1.12 29.53 16.80
CA ASP A 464 2.12 28.70 17.49
C ASP A 464 3.52 28.86 16.85
N PRO A 465 4.50 29.44 17.58
CA PRO A 465 5.85 29.67 17.04
C PRO A 465 6.69 28.38 17.02
N GLY A 466 6.19 27.28 17.58
CA GLY A 466 6.91 26.01 17.60
C GLY A 466 6.91 25.25 16.30
N HIS A 467 5.80 25.33 15.58
CA HIS A 467 5.59 24.73 14.28
C HIS A 467 4.96 25.76 13.35
N PRO A 468 5.72 26.80 12.95
CA PRO A 468 5.19 27.88 12.10
C PRO A 468 4.66 27.36 10.75
N GLU A 469 5.16 26.21 10.27
CA GLU A 469 4.70 25.53 9.08
C GLU A 469 3.30 24.88 9.22
N ARG A 470 2.87 24.61 10.45
CA ARG A 470 1.58 23.97 10.80
C ARG A 470 1.18 24.33 12.24
N PRO A 471 0.78 25.57 12.52
CA PRO A 471 0.53 26.01 13.87
C PRO A 471 -0.63 25.24 14.50
N ALA A 472 -0.41 24.63 15.67
CA ALA A 472 -1.40 23.81 16.36
C ALA A 472 -2.50 24.63 17.06
N TRP A 473 -2.24 25.92 17.27
CA TRP A 473 -3.16 26.86 17.89
C TRP A 473 -2.90 28.30 17.41
N GLN A 474 -3.88 29.16 17.61
CA GLN A 474 -3.75 30.61 17.46
C GLN A 474 -4.25 31.35 18.69
N LEU A 475 -3.66 32.51 18.94
CA LEU A 475 -4.06 33.49 19.94
C LEU A 475 -4.56 34.75 19.25
N ASP A 476 -5.82 35.08 19.50
CA ASP A 476 -6.46 36.32 19.07
C ASP A 476 -6.52 37.27 20.28
N TYR A 477 -5.74 38.35 20.23
CA TYR A 477 -5.75 39.39 21.27
C TYR A 477 -6.41 40.67 20.73
N GLN A 478 -7.43 41.14 21.44
CA GLN A 478 -8.13 42.39 21.14
C GLN A 478 -8.13 43.31 22.37
N PRO A 479 -7.27 44.34 22.41
CA PRO A 479 -7.28 45.31 23.49
C PRO A 479 -8.53 46.21 23.40
N LYS A 480 -9.32 46.26 24.48
CA LYS A 480 -10.49 47.14 24.65
C LYS A 480 -10.41 47.88 25.99
N ARG A 481 -11.12 49.01 26.11
CA ARG A 481 -11.13 49.82 27.33
C ARG A 481 -11.72 49.02 28.51
N ASN A 482 -10.86 48.64 29.45
CA ASN A 482 -11.17 47.86 30.67
C ASN A 482 -11.74 46.44 30.45
N ALA A 483 -11.62 45.88 29.24
CA ALA A 483 -12.14 44.57 28.88
C ALA A 483 -11.31 43.93 27.76
N HIS A 484 -10.00 43.80 27.99
CA HIS A 484 -9.06 43.20 27.05
C HIS A 484 -9.41 41.73 26.82
N GLN A 485 -9.64 41.35 25.56
CA GLN A 485 -10.03 39.98 25.21
C GLN A 485 -8.83 39.21 24.67
N LEU A 486 -8.64 38.00 25.16
CA LEU A 486 -7.69 37.02 24.65
C LEU A 486 -8.46 35.75 24.33
N VAL A 487 -8.26 35.20 23.13
CA VAL A 487 -8.93 33.98 22.67
C VAL A 487 -7.87 32.99 22.23
N PHE A 488 -7.88 31.80 22.83
CA PHE A 488 -7.10 30.65 22.37
C PHE A 488 -7.99 29.76 21.51
N GLN A 489 -7.56 29.49 20.30
CA GLN A 489 -8.26 28.59 19.38
C GLN A 489 -7.32 27.49 18.91
N PRO A 490 -7.63 26.21 19.15
CA PRO A 490 -6.88 25.11 18.58
C PRO A 490 -7.14 25.04 17.07
N LEU A 491 -6.12 24.61 16.32
CA LEU A 491 -6.14 24.57 14.87
C LEU A 491 -5.99 23.14 14.38
N ASP A 492 -6.75 22.79 13.34
CA ASP A 492 -6.62 21.49 12.70
C ASP A 492 -5.42 21.47 11.75
N VAL A 493 -4.35 20.83 12.20
CA VAL A 493 -3.10 20.60 11.46
C VAL A 493 -3.09 19.29 10.70
N SER A 494 -4.21 18.55 10.67
CA SER A 494 -4.23 17.30 9.94
C SER A 494 -3.98 17.55 8.45
N GLY A 495 -3.28 16.64 7.79
CA GLY A 495 -2.92 16.79 6.40
C GLY A 495 -1.99 15.69 5.94
N VAL A 496 -1.28 15.94 4.85
CA VAL A 496 -0.30 15.02 4.28
C VAL A 496 1.03 15.74 4.22
N GLU A 497 2.10 15.03 4.56
CA GLU A 497 3.46 15.53 4.48
C GLU A 497 4.33 14.56 3.68
N PHE A 498 5.00 15.12 2.67
CA PHE A 498 6.07 14.47 1.93
C PHE A 498 7.40 14.94 2.49
N GLU A 499 8.28 14.01 2.84
CA GLU A 499 9.64 14.28 3.27
C GLU A 499 10.61 13.66 2.27
N ILE A 500 11.54 14.45 1.74
CA ILE A 500 12.54 14.02 0.78
C ILE A 500 13.91 14.34 1.32
N ARG A 501 14.81 13.35 1.28
CA ARG A 501 16.19 13.47 1.73
C ARG A 501 17.11 13.19 0.57
N LEU A 502 17.91 14.17 0.17
CA LEU A 502 18.90 14.03 -0.90
C LEU A 502 20.31 14.22 -0.33
N PRO A 503 21.27 13.34 -0.63
CA PRO A 503 22.64 13.49 -0.14
C PRO A 503 23.32 14.70 -0.78
N THR A 504 23.96 15.54 0.04
CA THR A 504 24.74 16.69 -0.45
C THR A 504 26.02 16.21 -1.16
N ALA A 505 26.63 17.11 -1.95
CA ALA A 505 27.89 16.81 -2.61
C ALA A 505 29.00 16.40 -1.60
N GLN A 506 29.05 17.04 -0.43
CA GLN A 506 30.02 16.69 0.61
C GLN A 506 29.78 15.28 1.17
N LEU A 507 28.53 14.96 1.53
CA LEU A 507 28.19 13.63 2.06
C LEU A 507 28.53 12.50 1.08
N ARG A 508 28.38 12.75 -0.24
CA ARG A 508 28.78 11.79 -1.28
C ARG A 508 30.29 11.54 -1.29
N LEU A 509 31.09 12.59 -1.16
CA LEU A 509 32.56 12.51 -1.18
C LEU A 509 33.15 11.88 0.08
N ASP A 510 32.55 12.13 1.24
CA ASP A 510 33.10 11.68 2.52
C ASP A 510 33.03 10.15 2.69
N GLY A 511 32.30 9.44 1.81
CA GLY A 511 32.30 7.99 1.74
C GLY A 511 31.84 7.26 3.02
N SER A 512 31.36 8.01 4.02
CA SER A 512 30.64 7.44 5.15
C SER A 512 29.43 6.75 4.55
N GLU A 513 29.40 5.42 4.64
CA GLU A 513 28.33 4.57 4.12
C GLU A 513 27.02 5.36 4.16
N LEU A 514 26.47 5.72 2.98
CA LEU A 514 25.04 6.01 2.86
C LEU A 514 24.38 4.83 3.56
N GLY A 515 23.97 5.03 4.82
CA GLY A 515 24.01 3.98 5.83
C GLY A 515 23.53 2.66 5.27
N ARG A 516 24.38 1.63 5.34
CA ARG A 516 23.98 0.26 5.02
C ARG A 516 22.62 0.03 5.66
N ASP A 517 21.70 -0.28 4.78
CA ASP A 517 20.32 0.10 4.88
C ASP A 517 19.59 -0.88 5.82
N GLU A 518 19.05 -0.40 6.94
CA GLU A 518 18.06 -1.18 7.70
C GLU A 518 16.79 -1.43 6.83
N ASP A 519 16.58 -0.64 5.76
CA ASP A 519 15.42 -0.80 4.86
C ASP A 519 15.69 -1.72 3.66
N ILE A 520 16.94 -1.91 3.19
CA ILE A 520 17.24 -2.92 2.15
C ILE A 520 17.10 -4.31 2.75
N ASP A 521 17.64 -4.53 3.95
CA ASP A 521 17.44 -5.82 4.63
C ASP A 521 15.94 -6.04 4.92
N ALA A 522 15.19 -5.03 5.33
CA ALA A 522 13.73 -5.13 5.51
C ALA A 522 12.93 -5.27 4.21
N GLU A 523 13.39 -4.70 3.10
CA GLU A 523 12.75 -4.78 1.78
C GLU A 523 13.07 -6.11 1.09
N VAL A 524 14.29 -6.62 1.27
CA VAL A 524 14.69 -7.99 0.93
C VAL A 524 13.88 -8.98 1.78
N GLU A 525 13.73 -8.75 3.08
CA GLU A 525 12.94 -9.60 3.97
C GLU A 525 11.43 -9.56 3.63
N ARG A 526 10.87 -8.40 3.28
CA ARG A 526 9.49 -8.27 2.74
C ARG A 526 9.32 -8.96 1.38
N LEU A 527 10.33 -8.92 0.51
CA LEU A 527 10.34 -9.64 -0.76
C LEU A 527 10.39 -11.15 -0.49
N ASP A 528 11.24 -11.59 0.45
CA ASP A 528 11.39 -12.99 0.85
C ASP A 528 10.13 -13.53 1.54
N GLU A 529 9.43 -12.71 2.33
CA GLU A 529 8.11 -13.02 2.92
C GLU A 529 7.04 -13.30 1.86
N ARG A 530 7.09 -12.65 0.69
CA ARG A 530 6.19 -12.97 -0.43
C ARG A 530 6.50 -14.32 -1.09
N PHE A 531 7.71 -14.84 -0.92
CA PHE A 531 8.14 -16.13 -1.47
C PHE A 531 8.17 -17.27 -0.43
N ARG A 532 8.04 -16.96 0.86
CA ARG A 532 7.88 -17.99 1.90
C ARG A 532 6.52 -18.68 1.77
N VAL A 533 6.56 -19.96 1.45
CA VAL A 533 5.40 -20.86 1.52
C VAL A 533 4.96 -20.94 2.99
N PRO A 534 3.68 -20.77 3.32
CA PRO A 534 3.22 -20.84 4.70
C PRO A 534 3.39 -22.27 5.23
N GLY A 535 4.42 -22.52 6.05
CA GLY A 535 4.63 -23.84 6.62
C GLY A 535 5.98 -24.14 7.28
N GLU A 536 7.02 -23.32 7.14
CA GLU A 536 8.30 -23.58 7.79
C GLU A 536 8.65 -22.46 8.77
N ALA A 537 8.20 -22.66 10.02
CA ALA A 537 8.71 -22.00 11.21
C ALA A 537 9.25 -23.07 12.16
#